data_AF-A0A1W9JSM1-F1
#
_entry.id   AF-A0A1W9JSM1-F1
#
_cell.length_a   1.000
_cell.length_b   1.000
_cell.length_c   1.000
_cell.angle_alpha   90.00
_cell.angle_beta   90.00
_cell.angle_gamma   90.00
#
_symmetry.space_group_name_H-M   'P 1'
#
loop_
_entity.id
_entity.type
_entity.pdbx_description
1 polymer ?
#
loop_
_entity_poly.entity_id
_entity_poly.type
_entity_poly.pdbx_seq_one_letter_code
_entity_poly.pdbx_strand_id
1 'polypeptide(L)'
;MDLYHFHHVTGEYLGASIADPDPLIPGAFLVPAWTTPISLPTAEPNQVAVFNGVEWALFSDYRGTIYFTDDGATREITDIGDTVPPSASLAAPIYYVYHPVTGEYLDIGDPLALPAHHTTLSPPVTNTNQVAVFDGTDWAITEDNRGEVWDTETRLATHHPALGPLPGNLTKIPRPDGFYTWDGAAWVIDYAAARAAKISQLRLACAAQITSGIDHNALGAMHRYPTTKDDQQFMTARFSKAQAIGIAGEPYKFMCADQAGNWLRRDHSASQIIDVALAMEAHITSTLNHFDSRVSTLSLAPDNLQQISAVNW
;
A
#
# COMPACT_ATOMS: atom_id res chain seq x y z
N MET A 1 -26.28 56.00 -53.10
CA MET A 1 -24.87 55.73 -53.43
C MET A 1 -24.31 54.92 -52.29
N ASP A 2 -23.68 53.79 -52.56
CA ASP A 2 -23.06 52.99 -51.51
C ASP A 2 -21.79 53.67 -51.02
N LEU A 3 -21.55 53.59 -49.72
CA LEU A 3 -20.41 54.15 -49.03
C LEU A 3 -19.72 53.06 -48.24
N TYR A 4 -18.41 52.95 -48.37
CA TYR A 4 -17.61 51.96 -47.68
C TYR A 4 -16.71 52.67 -46.66
N HIS A 5 -16.87 52.30 -45.39
CA HIS A 5 -16.12 52.84 -44.26
C HIS A 5 -14.82 52.09 -44.10
N PHE A 6 -13.74 52.81 -43.81
CA PHE A 6 -12.45 52.24 -43.52
C PHE A 6 -11.85 52.82 -42.25
N HIS A 7 -10.99 52.05 -41.58
CA HIS A 7 -10.32 52.50 -40.38
C HIS A 7 -9.30 53.59 -40.71
N HIS A 8 -9.29 54.68 -39.94
CA HIS A 8 -8.53 55.88 -40.29
C HIS A 8 -6.99 55.73 -40.20
N VAL A 9 -6.51 54.67 -39.54
CA VAL A 9 -5.07 54.36 -39.43
C VAL A 9 -4.68 53.20 -40.33
N THR A 10 -5.42 52.09 -40.26
CA THR A 10 -5.05 50.83 -40.92
C THR A 10 -5.63 50.74 -42.33
N GLY A 11 -6.61 51.58 -42.67
CA GLY A 11 -7.31 51.55 -43.95
C GLY A 11 -8.24 50.33 -44.11
N GLU A 12 -8.34 49.46 -43.12
CA GLU A 12 -9.14 48.22 -43.26
C GLU A 12 -10.63 48.54 -43.37
N TYR A 13 -11.33 47.79 -44.22
CA TYR A 13 -12.77 47.92 -44.39
C TYR A 13 -13.52 47.60 -43.08
N LEU A 14 -14.39 48.51 -42.65
CA LEU A 14 -15.16 48.40 -41.41
C LEU A 14 -16.64 48.09 -41.64
N GLY A 15 -17.20 48.44 -42.81
CA GLY A 15 -18.62 48.26 -43.10
C GLY A 15 -19.13 49.18 -44.19
N ALA A 16 -20.35 48.93 -44.65
CA ALA A 16 -21.01 49.71 -45.70
C ALA A 16 -22.23 50.47 -45.15
N SER A 17 -22.53 51.62 -45.75
CA SER A 17 -23.75 52.38 -45.53
C SER A 17 -24.25 53.00 -46.83
N ILE A 18 -25.44 53.58 -46.81
CA ILE A 18 -25.97 54.36 -47.94
C ILE A 18 -25.70 55.84 -47.68
N ALA A 19 -25.21 56.56 -48.69
CA ALA A 19 -25.01 58.00 -48.62
C ALA A 19 -26.36 58.74 -48.55
N ASP A 20 -26.43 59.71 -47.65
CA ASP A 20 -27.52 60.68 -47.64
C ASP A 20 -27.33 61.73 -48.76
N PRO A 21 -28.42 62.17 -49.42
CA PRO A 21 -28.35 63.25 -50.39
C PRO A 21 -27.95 64.56 -49.70
N ASP A 22 -27.13 65.37 -50.37
CA ASP A 22 -26.70 66.66 -49.88
C ASP A 22 -27.90 67.64 -49.89
N PRO A 23 -28.34 68.15 -48.73
CA PRO A 23 -29.48 69.06 -48.66
C PRO A 23 -29.20 70.43 -49.28
N LEU A 24 -27.94 70.77 -49.57
CA LEU A 24 -27.51 72.07 -50.12
C LEU A 24 -27.24 72.00 -51.63
N ILE A 25 -26.99 70.82 -52.19
CA ILE A 25 -26.64 70.62 -53.59
C ILE A 25 -27.51 69.50 -54.19
N PRO A 26 -28.57 69.83 -54.94
CA PRO A 26 -29.44 68.84 -55.57
C PRO A 26 -28.65 67.86 -56.45
N GLY A 27 -28.73 66.58 -56.13
CA GLY A 27 -28.06 65.49 -56.86
C GLY A 27 -26.65 65.13 -56.36
N ALA A 28 -26.09 65.88 -55.40
CA ALA A 28 -24.87 65.47 -54.69
C ALA A 28 -25.21 64.61 -53.46
N PHE A 29 -24.23 63.88 -52.95
CA PHE A 29 -24.35 63.02 -51.77
C PHE A 29 -23.26 63.38 -50.76
N LEU A 30 -23.59 63.27 -49.48
CA LEU A 30 -22.65 63.48 -48.39
C LEU A 30 -21.68 62.30 -48.30
N VAL A 31 -20.37 62.59 -48.28
CA VAL A 31 -19.31 61.61 -48.06
C VAL A 31 -18.60 61.96 -46.74
N PRO A 32 -18.87 61.23 -45.65
CA PRO A 32 -18.19 61.42 -44.38
C PRO A 32 -16.68 61.16 -44.48
N ALA A 33 -15.94 61.58 -43.44
CA ALA A 33 -14.52 61.23 -43.33
C ALA A 33 -14.34 59.71 -43.21
N TRP A 34 -13.23 59.20 -43.76
CA TRP A 34 -12.87 57.77 -43.74
C TRP A 34 -13.90 56.87 -44.41
N THR A 35 -14.49 57.41 -45.49
CA THR A 35 -15.47 56.74 -46.31
C THR A 35 -15.15 56.98 -47.79
N THR A 36 -15.39 55.99 -48.63
CA THR A 36 -15.19 56.11 -50.08
C THR A 36 -16.40 55.56 -50.85
N PRO A 37 -16.82 56.19 -51.96
CA PRO A 37 -17.81 55.62 -52.87
C PRO A 37 -17.20 54.59 -53.84
N ILE A 38 -15.88 54.36 -53.79
CA ILE A 38 -15.19 53.37 -54.62
C ILE A 38 -15.64 51.98 -54.19
N SER A 39 -16.20 51.23 -55.14
CA SER A 39 -16.73 49.88 -54.91
C SER A 39 -15.67 48.94 -54.33
N LEU A 40 -16.10 48.17 -53.33
CA LEU A 40 -15.27 47.17 -52.67
C LEU A 40 -14.95 46.01 -53.63
N PRO A 41 -13.70 45.52 -53.71
CA PRO A 41 -13.38 44.29 -54.43
C PRO A 41 -14.02 43.09 -53.73
N THR A 42 -14.29 42.02 -54.49
CA THR A 42 -14.77 40.76 -53.93
C THR A 42 -13.62 40.07 -53.18
N ALA A 43 -13.69 40.04 -51.84
CA ALA A 43 -12.75 39.33 -51.00
C ALA A 43 -13.10 37.83 -50.93
N GLU A 44 -12.08 36.98 -51.01
CA GLU A 44 -12.19 35.55 -50.71
C GLU A 44 -12.07 35.29 -49.19
N PRO A 45 -12.37 34.07 -48.69
CA PRO A 45 -12.13 33.74 -47.29
C PRO A 45 -10.68 34.01 -46.86
N ASN A 46 -10.51 34.62 -45.68
CA ASN A 46 -9.21 35.07 -45.14
C ASN A 46 -8.56 36.17 -45.97
N GLN A 47 -9.35 37.07 -46.56
CA GLN A 47 -8.87 38.32 -47.13
C GLN A 47 -9.64 39.52 -46.56
N VAL A 48 -8.94 40.64 -46.45
CA VAL A 48 -9.52 41.92 -46.06
C VAL A 48 -9.14 42.99 -47.09
N ALA A 49 -10.10 43.85 -47.42
CA ALA A 49 -9.85 45.01 -48.26
C ALA A 49 -9.28 46.15 -47.40
N VAL A 50 -8.17 46.73 -47.84
CA VAL A 50 -7.50 47.86 -47.21
C VAL A 50 -7.45 49.03 -48.20
N PHE A 51 -7.95 50.19 -47.78
CA PHE A 51 -7.98 51.40 -48.58
C PHE A 51 -6.69 52.20 -48.40
N ASN A 52 -5.96 52.45 -49.49
CA ASN A 52 -4.69 53.17 -49.47
C ASN A 52 -4.83 54.69 -49.65
N GLY A 53 -6.07 55.21 -49.67
CA GLY A 53 -6.38 56.61 -49.95
C GLY A 53 -6.78 56.88 -51.42
N VAL A 54 -6.54 55.93 -52.32
CA VAL A 54 -6.88 56.02 -53.75
C VAL A 54 -7.74 54.84 -54.19
N GLU A 55 -7.41 53.62 -53.78
CA GLU A 55 -8.10 52.39 -54.18
C GLU A 55 -8.08 51.33 -53.05
N TRP A 56 -8.92 50.31 -53.22
CA TRP A 56 -8.95 49.14 -52.35
C TRP A 56 -7.95 48.09 -52.85
N ALA A 57 -7.12 47.57 -51.96
CA ALA A 57 -6.27 46.41 -52.20
C ALA A 57 -6.67 45.25 -51.26
N LEU A 58 -6.67 44.02 -51.76
CA LEU A 58 -6.93 42.83 -50.96
C LEU A 58 -5.63 42.32 -50.35
N PHE A 59 -5.64 42.10 -49.05
CA PHE A 59 -4.55 41.46 -48.31
C PHE A 59 -5.05 40.17 -47.67
N SER A 60 -4.15 39.21 -47.46
CA SER A 60 -4.45 38.06 -46.62
C SER A 60 -4.73 38.52 -45.20
N ASP A 61 -5.79 37.99 -44.60
CA ASP A 61 -6.15 38.23 -43.21
C ASP A 61 -6.29 36.89 -42.51
N TYR A 62 -5.19 36.46 -41.91
CA TYR A 62 -5.13 35.27 -41.06
C TYR A 62 -5.01 35.64 -39.59
N ARG A 63 -5.37 36.88 -39.21
CA ARG A 63 -5.27 37.33 -37.82
C ARG A 63 -6.06 36.41 -36.88
N GLY A 64 -5.50 36.14 -35.70
CA GLY A 64 -6.04 35.15 -34.77
C GLY A 64 -5.61 33.70 -35.06
N THR A 65 -4.89 33.44 -36.15
CA THR A 65 -4.36 32.11 -36.43
C THR A 65 -3.18 31.80 -35.53
N ILE A 66 -3.29 30.73 -34.73
CA ILE A 66 -2.21 30.20 -33.90
C ILE A 66 -1.36 29.23 -34.74
N TYR A 67 -0.04 29.36 -34.64
CA TYR A 67 0.92 28.44 -35.25
C TYR A 67 2.08 28.13 -34.29
N PHE A 68 2.76 27.02 -34.57
CA PHE A 68 3.87 26.50 -33.78
C PHE A 68 5.16 26.54 -34.59
N THR A 69 6.21 27.14 -34.05
CA THR A 69 7.51 27.26 -34.70
C THR A 69 8.42 26.05 -34.41
N ASP A 70 9.48 25.89 -35.19
CA ASP A 70 10.43 24.77 -35.06
C ASP A 70 11.15 24.72 -33.69
N ASP A 71 11.23 25.86 -33.01
CA ASP A 71 11.76 25.99 -31.65
C ASP A 71 10.72 25.65 -30.55
N GLY A 72 9.51 25.21 -30.95
CA GLY A 72 8.42 24.82 -30.06
C GLY A 72 7.60 25.98 -29.51
N ALA A 73 7.85 27.22 -29.94
CA ALA A 73 7.08 28.37 -29.48
C ALA A 73 5.71 28.49 -30.16
N THR A 74 4.73 28.93 -29.39
CA THR A 74 3.39 29.28 -29.89
C THR A 74 3.37 30.74 -30.30
N ARG A 75 2.82 31.03 -31.49
CA ARG A 75 2.64 32.39 -32.01
C ARG A 75 1.26 32.57 -32.58
N GLU A 76 0.81 33.82 -32.66
CA GLU A 76 -0.45 34.23 -33.25
C GLU A 76 -0.17 35.24 -34.36
N ILE A 77 -0.87 35.13 -35.48
CA ILE A 77 -0.86 36.17 -36.51
C ILE A 77 -1.68 37.36 -36.00
N THR A 78 -1.05 38.53 -35.89
CA THR A 78 -1.70 39.76 -35.39
C THR A 78 -1.92 40.81 -36.47
N ASP A 79 -1.16 40.74 -37.56
CA ASP A 79 -1.12 41.77 -38.59
C ASP A 79 -1.74 41.30 -39.91
N ILE A 80 -2.35 42.25 -40.63
CA ILE A 80 -2.90 42.03 -41.97
C ILE A 80 -1.74 41.84 -42.94
N GLY A 81 -1.84 40.84 -43.81
CA GLY A 81 -0.81 40.47 -44.78
C GLY A 81 0.14 39.38 -44.29
N ASP A 82 0.19 39.11 -42.98
CA ASP A 82 0.99 38.03 -42.44
C ASP A 82 0.35 36.67 -42.68
N THR A 83 1.21 35.66 -42.86
CA THR A 83 0.83 34.27 -43.10
C THR A 83 1.69 33.35 -42.24
N VAL A 84 1.26 32.10 -42.05
CA VAL A 84 2.04 31.11 -41.31
C VAL A 84 3.39 30.92 -42.01
N PRO A 85 4.52 31.10 -41.30
CA PRO A 85 5.84 30.88 -41.88
C PRO A 85 5.95 29.47 -42.49
N PRO A 86 6.64 29.27 -43.63
CA PRO A 86 6.71 27.97 -44.28
C PRO A 86 7.30 26.83 -43.42
N SER A 87 8.09 27.17 -42.40
CA SER A 87 8.66 26.18 -41.47
C SER A 87 7.77 25.94 -40.24
N ALA A 88 6.73 26.74 -40.02
CA ALA A 88 5.82 26.58 -38.91
C ALA A 88 4.70 25.58 -39.22
N SER A 89 4.10 25.03 -38.16
CA SER A 89 3.00 24.08 -38.22
C SER A 89 1.73 24.69 -37.63
N LEU A 90 0.57 24.32 -38.20
CA LEU A 90 -0.75 24.56 -37.60
C LEU A 90 -1.17 23.43 -36.64
N ALA A 91 -0.50 22.28 -36.71
CA ALA A 91 -0.72 21.18 -35.78
C ALA A 91 0.14 21.37 -34.53
N ALA A 92 -0.51 21.32 -33.37
CA ALA A 92 0.15 21.39 -32.08
C ALA A 92 1.10 20.20 -31.86
N PRO A 93 2.34 20.43 -31.39
CA PRO A 93 3.21 19.34 -30.97
C PRO A 93 2.64 18.64 -29.73
N ILE A 94 2.93 17.35 -29.58
CA ILE A 94 2.58 16.61 -28.37
C ILE A 94 3.81 16.57 -27.48
N TYR A 95 3.67 17.04 -26.25
CA TYR A 95 4.72 17.00 -25.24
C TYR A 95 4.37 15.98 -24.17
N TYR A 96 5.31 15.11 -23.83
CA TYR A 96 5.19 14.15 -22.75
C TYR A 96 6.04 14.64 -21.58
N VAL A 97 5.40 14.86 -20.44
CA VAL A 97 6.02 15.43 -19.24
C VAL A 97 6.52 14.32 -18.35
N TYR A 98 7.71 14.50 -17.77
CA TYR A 98 8.30 13.56 -16.82
C TYR A 98 8.72 14.23 -15.51
N HIS A 99 8.81 13.42 -14.46
CA HIS A 99 9.23 13.87 -13.15
C HIS A 99 10.73 14.25 -13.17
N PRO A 100 11.12 15.44 -12.68
CA PRO A 100 12.48 15.96 -12.86
C PRO A 100 13.56 15.18 -12.11
N VAL A 101 13.19 14.39 -11.10
CA VAL A 101 14.14 13.62 -10.28
C VAL A 101 14.13 12.15 -10.65
N THR A 102 12.97 11.60 -10.99
CA THR A 102 12.80 10.15 -11.20
C THR A 102 12.68 9.77 -12.66
N GLY A 103 12.49 10.76 -13.56
CA GLY A 103 12.24 10.54 -14.98
C GLY A 103 10.87 9.92 -15.29
N GLU A 104 10.04 9.64 -14.27
CA GLU A 104 8.75 8.97 -14.46
C GLU A 104 7.82 9.78 -15.35
N TYR A 105 7.22 9.14 -16.34
CA TYR A 105 6.15 9.74 -17.14
C TYR A 105 5.00 10.19 -16.23
N LEU A 106 4.57 11.45 -16.39
CA LEU A 106 3.51 12.05 -15.60
C LEU A 106 2.22 12.18 -16.42
N ASP A 107 2.28 12.93 -17.52
CA ASP A 107 1.11 13.19 -18.38
C ASP A 107 1.52 13.79 -19.73
N ILE A 108 0.54 13.98 -20.61
CA ILE A 108 0.65 14.83 -21.80
C ILE A 108 0.53 16.29 -21.36
N GLY A 109 1.52 17.10 -21.72
CA GLY A 109 1.57 18.52 -21.38
C GLY A 109 0.74 19.40 -22.31
N ASP A 110 0.39 20.59 -21.82
CA ASP A 110 -0.32 21.61 -22.61
C ASP A 110 0.59 22.11 -23.75
N PRO A 111 0.21 21.91 -25.03
CA PRO A 111 1.00 22.34 -26.16
C PRO A 111 1.16 23.86 -26.26
N LEU A 112 0.28 24.65 -25.64
CA LEU A 112 0.34 26.12 -25.69
C LEU A 112 1.30 26.73 -24.64
N ALA A 113 1.69 25.95 -23.63
CA ALA A 113 2.42 26.46 -22.45
C ALA A 113 3.89 26.01 -22.36
N LEU A 114 4.42 25.26 -23.34
CA LEU A 114 5.74 24.62 -23.35
C LEU A 114 6.19 24.12 -21.95
N PRO A 115 5.77 22.92 -21.53
CA PRO A 115 5.98 22.43 -20.16
C PRO A 115 7.47 22.29 -19.82
N ALA A 116 7.83 22.47 -18.54
CA ALA A 116 9.17 22.10 -18.07
C ALA A 116 9.31 20.57 -18.05
N HIS A 117 10.54 20.06 -18.25
CA HIS A 117 10.86 18.62 -18.20
C HIS A 117 9.96 17.77 -19.12
N HIS A 118 10.05 18.05 -20.42
CA HIS A 118 9.27 17.38 -21.44
C HIS A 118 10.14 16.76 -22.54
N THR A 119 9.52 15.89 -23.33
CA THR A 119 10.06 15.38 -24.58
C THR A 119 8.93 15.24 -25.61
N THR A 120 9.26 15.29 -26.90
CA THR A 120 8.32 14.96 -27.99
C THR A 120 8.32 13.46 -28.31
N LEU A 121 9.24 12.70 -27.71
CA LEU A 121 9.28 11.25 -27.84
C LEU A 121 8.13 10.63 -27.04
N SER A 122 7.34 9.79 -27.69
CA SER A 122 6.22 9.10 -27.04
C SER A 122 6.73 8.05 -26.06
N PRO A 123 6.23 8.01 -24.81
CA PRO A 123 6.57 6.96 -23.87
C PRO A 123 6.04 5.61 -24.37
N PRO A 124 6.74 4.51 -24.05
CA PRO A 124 6.24 3.19 -24.35
C PRO A 124 4.98 2.88 -23.53
N VAL A 125 4.12 2.01 -24.07
CA VAL A 125 2.98 1.46 -23.33
C VAL A 125 3.49 0.56 -22.21
N THR A 126 3.05 0.81 -20.99
CA THR A 126 3.40 0.01 -19.80
C THR A 126 2.29 -0.97 -19.43
N ASN A 127 2.66 -2.06 -18.74
CA ASN A 127 1.71 -2.98 -18.11
C ASN A 127 1.59 -2.71 -16.60
N THR A 128 0.81 -3.52 -15.90
CA THR A 128 0.76 -3.52 -14.43
C THR A 128 2.16 -3.63 -13.82
N ASN A 129 2.45 -2.83 -12.79
CA ASN A 129 3.75 -2.76 -12.10
C ASN A 129 4.91 -2.34 -13.01
N GLN A 130 4.65 -1.51 -14.01
CA GLN A 130 5.67 -0.91 -14.86
C GLN A 130 5.44 0.59 -15.01
N VAL A 131 6.53 1.33 -15.08
CA VAL A 131 6.52 2.79 -15.32
C VAL A 131 7.53 3.13 -16.41
N ALA A 132 7.17 4.08 -17.28
CA ALA A 132 8.10 4.62 -18.26
C ALA A 132 8.96 5.70 -17.57
N VAL A 133 10.27 5.58 -17.71
CA VAL A 133 11.27 6.48 -17.14
C VAL A 133 12.10 7.09 -18.26
N PHE A 134 12.17 8.41 -18.32
CA PHE A 134 12.98 9.15 -19.27
C PHE A 134 14.37 9.42 -18.69
N ASP A 135 15.42 9.02 -19.40
CA ASP A 135 16.81 9.18 -18.95
C ASP A 135 17.47 10.49 -19.44
N GLY A 136 16.69 11.33 -20.13
CA GLY A 136 17.17 12.55 -20.78
C GLY A 136 17.38 12.39 -22.29
N THR A 137 17.46 11.15 -22.79
CA THR A 137 17.60 10.82 -24.21
C THR A 137 16.43 9.99 -24.71
N ASP A 138 16.09 8.92 -24.01
CA ASP A 138 15.05 7.97 -24.40
C ASP A 138 14.22 7.49 -23.20
N TRP A 139 13.09 6.84 -23.54
CA TRP A 139 12.24 6.17 -22.56
C TRP A 139 12.66 4.72 -22.33
N ALA A 140 12.71 4.31 -21.07
CA ALA A 140 12.88 2.93 -20.65
C ALA A 140 11.71 2.46 -19.78
N ILE A 141 11.24 1.23 -20.00
CA ILE A 141 10.27 0.60 -19.10
C ILE A 141 11.03 0.09 -17.87
N THR A 142 10.63 0.54 -16.69
CA THR A 142 11.18 0.12 -15.40
C THR A 142 10.11 -0.57 -14.57
N GLU A 143 10.48 -1.61 -13.82
CA GLU A 143 9.58 -2.26 -12.87
C GLU A 143 9.19 -1.29 -11.75
N ASP A 144 7.92 -1.26 -11.40
CA ASP A 144 7.40 -0.52 -10.26
C ASP A 144 6.97 -1.50 -9.17
N ASN A 145 7.93 -1.87 -8.33
CA ASN A 145 7.72 -2.74 -7.18
C ASN A 145 7.51 -1.95 -5.88
N ARG A 146 7.18 -0.65 -5.94
CA ARG A 146 6.98 0.20 -4.76
C ARG A 146 5.77 -0.23 -3.94
N GLY A 147 5.68 0.27 -2.71
CA GLY A 147 4.57 -0.02 -1.79
C GLY A 147 4.87 -1.17 -0.84
N GLU A 148 3.82 -1.82 -0.34
CA GLU A 148 3.93 -2.89 0.65
C GLU A 148 4.63 -4.13 0.06
N VAL A 149 5.53 -4.71 0.86
CA VAL A 149 6.31 -5.93 0.60
C VAL A 149 6.57 -6.65 1.93
N TRP A 150 7.02 -7.90 1.86
CA TRP A 150 7.39 -8.69 3.03
C TRP A 150 8.87 -9.00 3.01
N ASP A 151 9.53 -8.82 4.14
CA ASP A 151 10.89 -9.22 4.36
C ASP A 151 10.95 -10.73 4.67
N THR A 152 11.71 -11.48 3.89
CA THR A 152 11.75 -12.95 3.93
C THR A 152 12.58 -13.50 5.09
N GLU A 153 13.43 -12.67 5.69
CA GLU A 153 14.30 -13.04 6.83
C GLU A 153 13.61 -12.77 8.17
N THR A 154 13.19 -11.53 8.37
CA THR A 154 12.50 -11.05 9.57
C THR A 154 11.03 -11.46 9.59
N ARG A 155 10.49 -11.83 8.43
CA ARG A 155 9.09 -12.21 8.20
C ARG A 155 8.13 -11.03 8.34
N LEU A 156 8.60 -9.79 8.42
CA LEU A 156 7.73 -8.63 8.67
C LEU A 156 7.29 -7.92 7.39
N ALA A 157 6.10 -7.32 7.42
CA ALA A 157 5.68 -6.40 6.36
C ALA A 157 6.49 -5.11 6.45
N THR A 158 6.85 -4.55 5.29
CA THR A 158 7.62 -3.31 5.15
C THR A 158 7.22 -2.57 3.85
N HIS A 159 7.79 -1.39 3.62
CA HIS A 159 7.50 -0.56 2.45
C HIS A 159 8.74 -0.39 1.57
N HIS A 160 8.63 -0.74 0.29
CA HIS A 160 9.67 -0.52 -0.71
C HIS A 160 9.45 0.81 -1.44
N PRO A 161 10.40 1.78 -1.39
CA PRO A 161 10.21 3.10 -1.99
C PRO A 161 10.79 3.26 -3.41
N ALA A 162 11.59 2.29 -3.89
CA ALA A 162 12.38 2.46 -5.11
C ALA A 162 11.73 1.78 -6.33
N LEU A 163 12.04 2.31 -7.51
CA LEU A 163 11.80 1.64 -8.78
C LEU A 163 12.87 0.58 -9.04
N GLY A 164 12.52 -0.39 -9.89
CA GLY A 164 13.39 -1.48 -10.30
C GLY A 164 13.14 -2.78 -9.52
N PRO A 165 14.08 -3.73 -9.60
CA PRO A 165 13.91 -5.05 -9.03
C PRO A 165 13.92 -5.00 -7.50
N LEU A 166 13.15 -5.88 -6.87
CA LEU A 166 13.17 -6.02 -5.42
C LEU A 166 14.52 -6.58 -4.93
N PRO A 167 15.03 -6.09 -3.79
CA PRO A 167 16.11 -6.74 -3.06
C PRO A 167 15.80 -8.22 -2.77
N GLY A 168 16.81 -9.08 -2.76
CA GLY A 168 16.62 -10.53 -2.60
C GLY A 168 15.98 -10.99 -1.28
N ASN A 169 15.99 -10.13 -0.26
CA ASN A 169 15.31 -10.37 1.02
C ASN A 169 13.86 -9.87 1.05
N LEU A 170 13.31 -9.32 -0.05
CA LEU A 170 11.95 -8.80 -0.13
C LEU A 170 11.11 -9.58 -1.15
N THR A 171 9.82 -9.74 -0.85
CA THR A 171 8.83 -10.37 -1.73
C THR A 171 7.51 -9.60 -1.74
N LYS A 172 6.81 -9.62 -2.88
CA LYS A 172 5.42 -9.13 -2.98
C LYS A 172 4.39 -10.15 -2.51
N ILE A 173 4.82 -11.39 -2.24
CA ILE A 173 3.92 -12.44 -1.77
C ILE A 173 3.62 -12.18 -0.29
N PRO A 174 2.36 -11.91 0.10
CA PRO A 174 2.01 -11.66 1.48
C PRO A 174 2.32 -12.88 2.34
N ARG A 175 2.98 -12.66 3.48
CA ARG A 175 3.19 -13.73 4.46
C ARG A 175 1.83 -14.10 5.07
N PRO A 176 1.39 -15.36 4.97
CA PRO A 176 0.19 -15.80 5.68
C PRO A 176 0.38 -15.73 7.19
N ASP A 177 -0.74 -15.69 7.91
CA ASP A 177 -0.73 -15.81 9.37
C ASP A 177 -0.36 -17.23 9.81
N GLY A 178 0.23 -17.34 11.01
CA GLY A 178 0.61 -18.61 11.62
C GLY A 178 2.08 -18.98 11.39
N PHE A 179 2.34 -20.27 11.22
CA PHE A 179 3.70 -20.82 11.18
C PHE A 179 4.18 -20.90 9.74
N TYR A 180 4.66 -19.78 9.19
CA TYR A 180 5.23 -19.73 7.83
C TYR A 180 6.68 -19.23 7.83
N THR A 181 7.48 -19.80 6.94
CA THR A 181 8.86 -19.41 6.64
C THR A 181 9.06 -19.35 5.13
N TRP A 182 10.01 -18.55 4.67
CA TRP A 182 10.35 -18.46 3.25
C TRP A 182 11.27 -19.61 2.84
N ASP A 183 10.98 -20.29 1.73
CA ASP A 183 11.83 -21.39 1.20
C ASP A 183 12.77 -20.94 0.07
N GLY A 184 12.76 -19.65 -0.27
CA GLY A 184 13.45 -19.09 -1.43
C GLY A 184 12.53 -18.66 -2.55
N ALA A 185 11.30 -19.20 -2.61
CA ALA A 185 10.33 -18.90 -3.66
C ALA A 185 8.90 -18.64 -3.14
N ALA A 186 8.50 -19.26 -2.03
CA ALA A 186 7.19 -19.14 -1.44
C ALA A 186 7.22 -19.22 0.10
N TRP A 187 6.13 -18.76 0.70
CA TRP A 187 5.86 -19.00 2.12
C TRP A 187 5.39 -20.44 2.31
N VAL A 188 6.17 -21.24 3.01
CA VAL A 188 5.86 -22.63 3.36
C VAL A 188 5.67 -22.77 4.86
N ILE A 189 4.93 -23.79 5.28
CA ILE A 189 4.63 -23.99 6.70
C ILE A 189 5.89 -24.41 7.45
N ASP A 190 6.18 -23.71 8.55
CA ASP A 190 7.22 -24.06 9.52
C ASP A 190 6.66 -25.06 10.54
N TYR A 191 6.66 -26.35 10.15
CA TYR A 191 6.15 -27.42 11.02
C TYR A 191 6.98 -27.60 12.29
N ALA A 192 8.26 -27.21 12.28
CA ALA A 192 9.10 -27.24 13.48
C ALA A 192 8.62 -26.19 14.50
N ALA A 193 8.36 -24.96 14.06
CA ALA A 193 7.78 -23.92 14.91
C ALA A 193 6.38 -24.29 15.41
N ALA A 194 5.54 -24.88 14.57
CA ALA A 194 4.21 -25.36 14.96
C ALA A 194 4.29 -26.43 16.07
N ARG A 195 5.21 -27.41 15.93
CA ARG A 195 5.45 -28.43 16.97
C ARG A 195 6.01 -27.82 18.25
N ALA A 196 6.96 -26.88 18.17
CA ALA A 196 7.52 -26.21 19.33
C ALA A 196 6.46 -25.43 20.14
N ALA A 197 5.54 -24.75 19.45
CA ALA A 197 4.42 -24.08 20.07
C ALA A 197 3.48 -25.09 20.78
N LYS A 198 3.19 -26.23 20.14
CA LYS A 198 2.35 -27.28 20.74
C LYS A 198 3.00 -27.95 21.96
N ILE A 199 4.31 -28.22 21.92
CA ILE A 199 5.06 -28.72 23.08
C ILE A 199 4.96 -27.73 24.26
N SER A 200 5.04 -26.43 23.99
CA SER A 200 4.89 -25.40 25.02
C SER A 200 3.50 -25.43 25.66
N GLN A 201 2.44 -25.63 24.87
CA GLN A 201 1.07 -25.83 25.39
C GLN A 201 0.96 -27.09 26.27
N LEU A 202 1.48 -28.22 25.79
CA LEU A 202 1.48 -29.48 26.55
C LEU A 202 2.25 -29.34 27.87
N ARG A 203 3.36 -28.60 27.89
CA ARG A 203 4.15 -28.36 29.10
C ARG A 203 3.38 -27.55 30.13
N LEU A 204 2.61 -26.53 29.68
CA LEU A 204 1.74 -25.76 30.58
C LEU A 204 0.63 -26.64 31.18
N ALA A 205 0.00 -27.49 30.37
CA ALA A 205 -1.03 -28.43 30.83
C ALA A 205 -0.46 -29.45 31.84
N CYS A 206 0.72 -30.00 31.56
CA CYS A 206 1.45 -30.88 32.47
C CYS A 206 1.71 -30.21 33.82
N ALA A 207 2.25 -28.99 33.81
CA ALA A 207 2.53 -28.24 35.03
C ALA A 207 1.25 -27.98 35.84
N ALA A 208 0.15 -27.60 35.17
CA ALA A 208 -1.13 -27.37 35.81
C ALA A 208 -1.67 -28.65 36.49
N GLN A 209 -1.63 -29.79 35.80
CA GLN A 209 -2.07 -31.07 36.35
C GLN A 209 -1.22 -31.53 37.54
N ILE A 210 0.11 -31.40 37.45
CA ILE A 210 1.04 -31.70 38.56
C ILE A 210 0.62 -30.95 39.82
N THR A 211 0.22 -29.68 39.71
CA THR A 211 -0.13 -28.84 40.87
C THR A 211 -1.61 -28.85 41.27
N SER A 212 -2.45 -29.63 40.58
CA SER A 212 -3.90 -29.58 40.78
C SER A 212 -4.38 -30.21 42.10
N GLY A 213 -3.54 -31.00 42.76
CA GLY A 213 -3.87 -31.84 43.91
C GLY A 213 -4.11 -33.31 43.54
N ILE A 214 -4.21 -34.16 44.56
CA ILE A 214 -4.59 -35.57 44.44
C ILE A 214 -5.70 -35.91 45.44
N ASP A 215 -6.53 -36.90 45.11
CA ASP A 215 -7.51 -37.45 46.06
C ASP A 215 -6.98 -38.76 46.63
N HIS A 216 -6.95 -38.88 47.96
CA HIS A 216 -6.35 -40.03 48.65
C HIS A 216 -7.08 -40.39 49.95
N ASN A 217 -7.09 -41.68 50.31
CA ASN A 217 -7.83 -42.22 51.45
C ASN A 217 -6.94 -42.58 52.66
N ALA A 218 -5.90 -41.78 52.94
CA ALA A 218 -4.97 -42.12 54.02
C ALA A 218 -5.63 -42.05 55.41
N LEU A 219 -6.57 -41.12 55.61
CA LEU A 219 -7.27 -40.91 56.90
C LEU A 219 -8.48 -41.83 57.10
N GLY A 220 -8.69 -42.84 56.25
CA GLY A 220 -9.87 -43.70 56.29
C GLY A 220 -11.14 -43.10 55.66
N ALA A 221 -11.06 -41.85 55.17
CA ALA A 221 -11.98 -41.29 54.19
C ALA A 221 -11.21 -40.54 53.08
N MET A 222 -11.83 -40.40 51.90
CA MET A 222 -11.26 -39.62 50.79
C MET A 222 -11.07 -38.16 51.17
N HIS A 223 -9.86 -37.66 50.95
CA HIS A 223 -9.49 -36.25 51.10
C HIS A 223 -8.72 -35.76 49.89
N ARG A 224 -8.82 -34.46 49.59
CA ARG A 224 -8.02 -33.78 48.58
C ARG A 224 -6.73 -33.27 49.21
N TYR A 225 -5.59 -33.69 48.71
CA TYR A 225 -4.28 -33.19 49.10
C TYR A 225 -3.76 -32.21 48.06
N PRO A 226 -3.22 -31.06 48.47
CA PRO A 226 -2.70 -30.08 47.53
C PRO A 226 -1.32 -30.51 47.04
N THR A 227 -0.98 -30.17 45.79
CA THR A 227 0.29 -30.57 45.17
C THR A 227 1.06 -29.40 44.57
N THR A 228 0.89 -28.19 45.10
CA THR A 228 1.74 -27.07 44.70
C THR A 228 3.21 -27.35 45.06
N LYS A 229 4.15 -26.59 44.50
CA LYS A 229 5.58 -26.80 44.78
C LYS A 229 5.91 -26.73 46.27
N ASP A 230 5.28 -25.81 47.00
CA ASP A 230 5.46 -25.67 48.45
C ASP A 230 4.88 -26.88 49.19
N ASP A 231 3.73 -27.40 48.75
CA ASP A 231 3.13 -28.61 49.32
C ASP A 231 4.00 -29.84 49.09
N GLN A 232 4.58 -29.97 47.90
CA GLN A 232 5.51 -31.05 47.55
C GLN A 232 6.75 -30.99 48.44
N GLN A 233 7.38 -29.82 48.58
CA GLN A 233 8.54 -29.64 49.47
C GLN A 233 8.18 -29.94 50.93
N PHE A 234 7.01 -29.45 51.38
CA PHE A 234 6.55 -29.70 52.74
C PHE A 234 6.26 -31.19 52.96
N MET A 235 5.71 -31.88 51.95
CA MET A 235 5.46 -33.32 51.98
C MET A 235 6.77 -34.10 52.05
N THR A 236 7.80 -33.75 51.25
CA THR A 236 9.13 -34.36 51.33
C THR A 236 9.72 -34.25 52.74
N ALA A 237 9.55 -33.10 53.41
CA ALA A 237 9.99 -32.92 54.79
C ALA A 237 9.19 -33.77 55.79
N ARG A 238 7.87 -33.93 55.59
CA ARG A 238 7.03 -34.81 56.42
C ARG A 238 7.39 -36.27 56.22
N PHE A 239 7.52 -36.71 54.98
CA PHE A 239 7.94 -38.06 54.60
C PHE A 239 9.28 -38.44 55.24
N SER A 240 10.28 -37.55 55.12
CA SER A 240 11.61 -37.78 55.70
C SER A 240 11.56 -37.96 57.22
N LYS A 241 10.76 -37.15 57.92
CA LYS A 241 10.56 -37.31 59.36
C LYS A 241 9.80 -38.59 59.69
N ALA A 242 8.71 -38.89 58.98
CA ALA A 242 7.92 -40.10 59.19
C ALA A 242 8.76 -41.37 59.03
N GLN A 243 9.69 -41.41 58.07
CA GLN A 243 10.65 -42.51 57.92
C GLN A 243 11.70 -42.57 59.03
N ALA A 244 12.21 -41.42 59.50
CA ALA A 244 13.31 -41.37 60.45
C ALA A 244 12.90 -41.63 61.92
N ILE A 245 11.77 -41.06 62.35
CA ILE A 245 11.30 -41.12 63.76
C ILE A 245 10.01 -41.93 63.93
N GLY A 246 9.34 -42.31 62.84
CA GLY A 246 8.18 -43.20 62.89
C GLY A 246 7.09 -42.71 63.85
N ILE A 247 6.57 -43.63 64.66
CA ILE A 247 5.50 -43.38 65.63
C ILE A 247 5.91 -42.35 66.70
N ALA A 248 7.19 -42.26 67.05
CA ALA A 248 7.67 -41.31 68.07
C ALA A 248 7.53 -39.84 67.65
N GLY A 249 7.39 -39.56 66.35
CA GLY A 249 7.15 -38.22 65.81
C GLY A 249 5.69 -37.88 65.55
N GLU A 250 4.76 -38.79 65.84
CA GLU A 250 3.33 -38.58 65.60
C GLU A 250 2.71 -37.57 66.59
N PRO A 251 1.67 -36.84 66.16
CA PRO A 251 1.07 -36.84 64.83
C PRO A 251 1.79 -35.91 63.84
N TYR A 252 1.83 -36.31 62.57
CA TYR A 252 2.31 -35.45 61.49
C TYR A 252 1.16 -34.67 60.86
N LYS A 253 1.17 -33.34 61.03
CA LYS A 253 0.14 -32.47 60.45
C LYS A 253 0.43 -32.10 58.99
N PHE A 254 -0.50 -32.42 58.09
CA PHE A 254 -0.47 -32.01 56.67
C PHE A 254 -1.82 -31.43 56.23
N MET A 255 -1.78 -30.51 55.26
CA MET A 255 -2.98 -29.84 54.74
C MET A 255 -3.76 -30.78 53.82
N CYS A 256 -5.06 -30.89 54.02
CA CYS A 256 -5.97 -31.59 53.11
C CYS A 256 -7.38 -30.99 53.17
N ALA A 257 -8.20 -31.22 52.16
CA ALA A 257 -9.62 -30.90 52.15
C ALA A 257 -10.44 -32.18 52.40
N ASP A 258 -11.47 -32.09 53.23
CA ASP A 258 -12.47 -33.18 53.29
C ASP A 258 -13.43 -33.12 52.10
N GLN A 259 -14.38 -34.06 52.06
CA GLN A 259 -15.38 -34.14 50.99
C GLN A 259 -16.30 -32.91 50.90
N ALA A 260 -16.38 -32.09 51.95
CA ALA A 260 -17.12 -30.83 51.93
C ALA A 260 -16.27 -29.65 51.44
N GLY A 261 -14.99 -29.89 51.09
CA GLY A 261 -14.05 -28.87 50.63
C GLY A 261 -13.39 -28.08 51.77
N ASN A 262 -13.51 -28.52 53.03
CA ASN A 262 -12.91 -27.80 54.15
C ASN A 262 -11.42 -28.14 54.28
N TRP A 263 -10.58 -27.15 53.98
CA TRP A 263 -9.12 -27.25 54.07
C TRP A 263 -8.64 -27.08 55.51
N LEU A 264 -8.03 -28.12 56.07
CA LEU A 264 -7.47 -28.13 57.42
C LEU A 264 -6.16 -28.91 57.49
N ARG A 265 -5.29 -28.54 58.43
CA ARG A 265 -4.11 -29.33 58.80
C ARG A 265 -4.51 -30.48 59.72
N ARG A 266 -4.77 -31.65 59.15
CA ARG A 266 -5.21 -32.84 59.88
C ARG A 266 -4.01 -33.68 60.34
N ASP A 267 -4.20 -34.38 61.45
CA ASP A 267 -3.23 -35.30 62.03
C ASP A 267 -3.17 -36.60 61.22
N HIS A 268 -1.96 -37.05 60.90
CA HIS A 268 -1.68 -38.30 60.22
C HIS A 268 -0.67 -39.11 61.05
N SER A 269 -0.79 -40.44 61.04
CA SER A 269 0.28 -41.33 61.48
C SER A 269 1.47 -41.27 60.51
N ALA A 270 2.61 -41.84 60.91
CA ALA A 270 3.78 -41.98 60.06
C ALA A 270 3.44 -42.75 58.77
N SER A 271 2.71 -43.87 58.88
CA SER A 271 2.29 -44.67 57.73
C SER A 271 1.36 -43.90 56.79
N GLN A 272 0.43 -43.13 57.33
CA GLN A 272 -0.50 -42.32 56.53
C GLN A 272 0.20 -41.21 55.75
N ILE A 273 1.19 -40.51 56.35
CA ILE A 273 2.01 -39.53 55.61
C ILE A 273 2.82 -40.18 54.51
N ILE A 274 3.44 -41.34 54.80
CA ILE A 274 4.23 -42.08 53.81
C ILE A 274 3.35 -42.46 52.61
N ASP A 275 2.15 -42.95 52.88
CA ASP A 275 1.18 -43.34 51.85
C ASP A 275 0.77 -42.16 50.94
N VAL A 276 0.40 -41.01 51.53
CA VAL A 276 0.08 -39.80 50.74
C VAL A 276 1.28 -39.31 49.93
N ALA A 277 2.49 -39.34 50.51
CA ALA A 277 3.70 -38.92 49.81
C ALA A 277 4.00 -39.80 48.59
N LEU A 278 3.81 -41.12 48.71
CA LEU A 278 3.96 -42.06 47.59
C LEU A 278 2.89 -41.83 46.51
N ALA A 279 1.64 -41.56 46.92
CA ALA A 279 0.57 -41.21 45.96
C ALA A 279 0.86 -39.89 45.22
N MET A 280 1.44 -38.91 45.90
CA MET A 280 1.86 -37.64 45.30
C MET A 280 3.01 -37.83 44.30
N GLU A 281 4.01 -38.64 44.63
CA GLU A 281 5.08 -39.00 43.71
C GLU A 281 4.52 -39.73 42.47
N ALA A 282 3.67 -40.74 42.67
CA ALA A 282 3.03 -41.49 41.59
C ALA A 282 2.19 -40.59 40.65
N HIS A 283 1.49 -39.60 41.20
CA HIS A 283 0.77 -38.59 40.41
C HIS A 283 1.70 -37.75 39.54
N ILE A 284 2.80 -37.26 40.12
CA ILE A 284 3.78 -36.45 39.38
C ILE A 284 4.42 -37.30 38.27
N THR A 285 4.86 -38.50 38.59
CA THR A 285 5.50 -39.43 37.66
C THR A 285 4.57 -39.84 36.53
N SER A 286 3.31 -40.21 36.83
CA SER A 286 2.32 -40.54 35.79
C SER A 286 1.99 -39.34 34.90
N THR A 287 1.92 -38.14 35.45
CA THR A 287 1.67 -36.91 34.69
C THR A 287 2.83 -36.58 33.75
N LEU A 288 4.08 -36.77 34.20
CA LEU A 288 5.27 -36.60 33.36
C LEU A 288 5.34 -37.65 32.24
N ASN A 289 5.07 -38.92 32.56
CA ASN A 289 5.02 -39.99 31.57
C ASN A 289 3.94 -39.72 30.50
N HIS A 290 2.79 -39.14 30.91
CA HIS A 290 1.76 -38.72 29.97
C HIS A 290 2.24 -37.59 29.05
N PHE A 291 2.92 -36.58 29.59
CA PHE A 291 3.56 -35.53 28.78
C PHE A 291 4.54 -36.12 27.76
N ASP A 292 5.42 -37.02 28.18
CA ASP A 292 6.39 -37.67 27.28
C ASP A 292 5.69 -38.47 26.17
N SER A 293 4.58 -39.15 26.49
CA SER A 293 3.73 -39.83 25.50
C SER A 293 3.10 -38.86 24.50
N ARG A 294 2.60 -37.69 24.94
CA ARG A 294 2.04 -36.66 24.06
C ARG A 294 3.13 -36.07 23.14
N VAL A 295 4.32 -35.78 23.68
CA VAL A 295 5.46 -35.27 22.89
C VAL A 295 5.92 -36.31 21.86
N SER A 296 6.00 -37.59 22.23
CA SER A 296 6.31 -38.68 21.31
C SER A 296 5.28 -38.76 20.18
N THR A 297 3.99 -38.71 20.52
CA THR A 297 2.89 -38.69 19.53
C THR A 297 3.03 -37.52 18.56
N LEU A 298 3.35 -36.33 19.07
CA LEU A 298 3.55 -35.12 18.25
C LEU A 298 4.76 -35.22 17.33
N SER A 299 5.84 -35.87 17.78
CA SER A 299 7.04 -36.09 16.96
C SER A 299 6.79 -37.03 15.78
N LEU A 300 5.85 -37.97 15.94
CA LEU A 300 5.43 -38.92 14.90
C LEU A 300 4.27 -38.40 14.04
N ALA A 301 3.63 -37.30 14.43
CA ALA A 301 2.56 -36.69 13.65
C ALA A 301 3.11 -36.21 12.29
N PRO A 302 2.43 -36.50 11.17
CA PRO A 302 2.85 -36.00 9.87
C PRO A 302 2.91 -34.47 9.82
N ASP A 303 3.61 -33.94 8.81
CA ASP A 303 3.73 -32.51 8.52
C ASP A 303 2.39 -31.94 8.02
N ASN A 304 1.47 -31.78 8.96
CA ASN A 304 0.12 -31.29 8.75
C ASN A 304 -0.35 -30.53 10.00
N LEU A 305 -0.75 -29.26 9.82
CA LEU A 305 -1.15 -28.41 10.94
C LEU A 305 -2.37 -28.94 11.71
N GLN A 306 -3.31 -29.61 11.04
CA GLN A 306 -4.49 -30.19 11.68
C GLN A 306 -4.10 -31.39 12.57
N GLN A 307 -3.18 -32.24 12.11
CA GLN A 307 -2.69 -33.37 12.91
C GLN A 307 -1.82 -32.92 14.08
N ILE A 308 -0.94 -31.95 13.88
CA ILE A 308 -0.14 -31.32 14.95
C ILE A 308 -1.05 -30.70 16.01
N SER A 309 -2.06 -29.94 15.58
CA SER A 309 -2.99 -29.28 16.50
C SER A 309 -3.90 -30.26 17.25
N ALA A 310 -4.21 -31.42 16.67
CA ALA A 310 -5.02 -32.47 17.28
C ALA A 310 -4.36 -33.22 18.46
N VAL A 311 -3.04 -33.10 18.65
CA VAL A 311 -2.34 -33.73 19.79
C VAL A 311 -2.60 -32.96 21.07
N ASN A 312 -3.74 -33.21 21.70
CA ASN A 312 -4.12 -32.55 22.94
C ASN A 312 -3.51 -33.21 24.18
N TRP A 313 -3.56 -32.48 25.29
CA TRP A 313 -3.24 -33.01 26.62
C TRP A 313 -4.18 -34.17 26.92
#